data_AF-A0AAJ7ISQ9-F1
#
_entry.id   AF-A0AAJ7ISQ9-F1
#
_cell.length_a   1.000
_cell.length_b   1.000
_cell.length_c   1.000
_cell.angle_alpha   90.00
_cell.angle_beta   90.00
_cell.angle_gamma   90.00
#
_symmetry.space_group_name_H-M   'P 1'
#
loop_
_entity.id
_entity.type
_entity.pdbx_description
1 polymer ?
#
loop_
_entity_poly.entity_id
_entity_poly.type
_entity_poly.pdbx_seq_one_letter_code
_entity_poly.pdbx_strand_id
1 'polypeptide(L)'
;MSTVAEQPCYTLINIPTDTEPLNELQLKQDLEKGDVQTKIDALKKTIHMILSGERLPGLLMTIIRFVLPLQDHTIKKLLLIFWEIVPKTSPDGKLLQEMILVCDAYRKDLQHPNEFVRGSTLRFLCKLKEPELLEPLMPAITACLEHRHSYVRRNAVLAIFTIYRNFEFLIPDAPELIAKYLEGEQDMSCRRNAFLMLLHADQSRALAYLAACLDQVPSFGDILQLVIVELIYK
;
A
#
# COMPACT_ATOMS: atom_id res chain seq x y z
N MET A 1 21.58 -18.99 14.09
CA MET A 1 20.51 -19.72 13.36
C MET A 1 20.11 -18.83 12.21
N SER A 2 20.52 -19.18 11.00
CA SER A 2 20.13 -18.48 9.77
C SER A 2 18.60 -18.53 9.67
N THR A 3 17.95 -17.37 9.78
CA THR A 3 16.53 -17.21 9.49
C THR A 3 16.33 -17.64 8.04
N VAL A 4 15.80 -18.85 7.85
CA VAL A 4 15.31 -19.30 6.54
C VAL A 4 14.27 -18.28 6.14
N ALA A 5 14.57 -17.45 5.14
CA ALA A 5 13.61 -16.50 4.60
C ALA A 5 12.35 -17.31 4.23
N GLU A 6 11.19 -16.94 4.79
CA GLU A 6 9.91 -17.57 4.46
C GLU A 6 9.78 -17.58 2.93
N GLN A 7 9.82 -18.77 2.33
CA GLN A 7 9.62 -18.88 0.89
C GLN A 7 8.17 -18.52 0.58
N PRO A 8 7.92 -17.70 -0.45
CA PRO A 8 6.56 -17.39 -0.85
C PRO A 8 5.82 -18.67 -1.25
N CYS A 9 4.65 -18.89 -0.67
CA CYS A 9 3.74 -19.95 -1.09
C CYS A 9 3.11 -19.57 -2.44
N TYR A 10 3.29 -20.42 -3.45
CA TYR A 10 2.75 -20.19 -4.79
C TYR A 10 1.35 -20.80 -4.94
N THR A 11 0.47 -20.10 -5.63
CA THR A 11 -0.82 -20.65 -6.05
C THR A 11 -0.60 -21.38 -7.36
N LEU A 12 -0.76 -22.70 -7.37
CA LEU A 12 -0.75 -23.47 -8.61
C LEU A 12 -1.99 -23.12 -9.43
N ILE A 13 -1.80 -22.35 -10.50
CA ILE A 13 -2.87 -22.04 -11.43
C ILE A 13 -2.85 -23.09 -12.53
N ASN A 14 -3.94 -23.86 -12.66
CA ASN A 14 -4.07 -24.81 -13.75
C ASN A 14 -4.25 -24.04 -15.06
N ILE A 15 -3.19 -23.99 -15.86
CA ILE A 15 -3.21 -23.39 -17.19
C ILE A 15 -3.78 -24.46 -18.14
N PRO A 16 -4.88 -24.20 -18.87
CA PRO A 16 -5.39 -25.12 -19.87
C PRO A 16 -4.30 -25.51 -20.87
N THR A 17 -4.24 -26.77 -21.26
CA THR A 17 -3.20 -27.30 -22.18
C THR A 17 -3.17 -26.59 -23.53
N ASP A 18 -4.24 -25.88 -23.90
CA ASP A 18 -4.39 -25.12 -25.14
C ASP A 18 -3.79 -23.70 -25.08
N THR A 19 -3.19 -23.31 -23.95
CA THR A 19 -2.59 -21.97 -23.80
C THR A 19 -1.17 -21.98 -24.34
N GLU A 20 -0.85 -21.09 -25.29
CA GLU A 20 0.51 -20.97 -25.84
C GLU A 20 1.55 -20.76 -24.72
N PRO A 21 2.71 -21.42 -24.79
CA PRO A 21 3.76 -21.25 -23.80
C PRO A 21 4.22 -19.79 -23.79
N LEU A 22 4.14 -19.15 -22.63
CA LEU A 22 4.53 -17.76 -22.45
C LEU A 22 6.06 -17.64 -22.56
N ASN A 23 6.54 -16.88 -23.55
CA ASN A 23 7.97 -16.67 -23.79
C ASN A 23 8.43 -15.35 -23.17
N GLU A 24 9.41 -15.39 -22.26
CA GLU A 24 9.99 -14.21 -21.61
C GLU A 24 10.52 -13.18 -22.63
N LEU A 25 11.13 -13.63 -23.73
CA LEU A 25 11.65 -12.74 -24.77
C LEU A 25 10.53 -11.96 -25.46
N GLN A 26 9.40 -12.63 -25.74
CA GLN A 26 8.24 -11.98 -26.34
C GLN A 26 7.63 -10.97 -25.37
N LEU A 27 7.45 -11.36 -24.09
CA LEU A 27 6.96 -10.44 -23.06
C LEU A 27 7.83 -9.21 -22.93
N LYS A 28 9.15 -9.37 -22.97
CA LYS A 28 10.08 -8.24 -22.96
C LYS A 28 9.82 -7.32 -24.16
N GLN A 29 9.70 -7.85 -25.37
CA GLN A 29 9.42 -7.05 -26.57
C GLN A 29 8.07 -6.34 -26.49
N ASP A 30 7.04 -7.01 -26.01
CA ASP A 30 5.69 -6.48 -25.83
C ASP A 30 5.68 -5.33 -24.80
N LEU A 31 6.40 -5.49 -23.69
CA LEU A 31 6.53 -4.46 -22.65
C LEU A 31 7.37 -3.26 -23.12
N GLU A 32 8.36 -3.47 -23.99
CA GLU A 32 9.22 -2.40 -24.52
C GLU A 32 8.52 -1.60 -25.62
N LYS A 33 8.03 -2.28 -26.65
CA LYS A 33 7.57 -1.68 -27.93
C LYS A 33 6.07 -1.70 -28.13
N GLY A 34 5.33 -2.47 -27.33
CA GLY A 34 3.87 -2.57 -27.46
C GLY A 34 3.16 -1.26 -27.19
N ASP A 35 1.94 -1.15 -27.70
CA ASP A 35 1.02 -0.09 -27.32
C ASP A 35 0.48 -0.31 -25.89
N VAL A 36 -0.36 0.61 -25.40
CA VAL A 36 -0.90 0.54 -24.04
C VAL A 36 -1.63 -0.78 -23.79
N GLN A 37 -2.43 -1.24 -24.75
CA GLN A 37 -3.20 -2.49 -24.62
C GLN A 37 -2.29 -3.71 -24.59
N THR A 38 -1.30 -3.76 -25.49
CA THR A 38 -0.30 -4.85 -25.53
C THR A 38 0.50 -4.90 -24.22
N LYS A 39 0.91 -3.74 -23.69
CA LYS A 39 1.59 -3.66 -22.38
C LYS A 39 0.72 -4.12 -21.22
N ILE A 40 -0.59 -3.81 -21.24
CA ILE A 40 -1.54 -4.29 -20.24
C ILE A 40 -1.59 -5.82 -20.24
N ASP A 41 -1.74 -6.42 -21.42
CA ASP A 41 -1.88 -7.88 -21.52
C ASP A 41 -0.56 -8.60 -21.25
N ALA A 42 0.58 -8.03 -21.64
CA ALA A 42 1.91 -8.52 -21.28
C ALA A 42 2.17 -8.43 -19.76
N LEU A 43 1.74 -7.34 -19.10
CA LEU A 43 1.89 -7.19 -17.65
C LEU A 43 1.01 -8.19 -16.88
N LYS A 44 -0.23 -8.45 -17.33
CA LYS A 44 -1.08 -9.51 -16.76
C LYS A 44 -0.43 -10.89 -16.88
N LYS A 45 0.09 -11.23 -18.06
CA LYS A 45 0.81 -12.49 -18.31
C LYS A 45 2.04 -12.62 -17.39
N THR A 46 2.80 -11.55 -17.24
CA THR A 46 3.96 -11.50 -16.34
C THR A 46 3.57 -11.75 -14.88
N ILE A 47 2.51 -11.09 -14.39
CA ILE A 47 1.98 -11.31 -13.03
C ILE A 47 1.57 -12.77 -12.83
N HIS A 48 0.90 -13.36 -13.82
CA HIS A 48 0.46 -14.75 -13.77
C HIS A 48 1.65 -15.72 -13.67
N MET A 49 2.69 -15.54 -14.48
CA MET A 49 3.90 -16.39 -14.44
C MET A 49 4.62 -16.32 -13.09
N ILE A 50 4.74 -15.11 -12.52
CA ILE A 50 5.38 -14.93 -11.20
C ILE A 50 4.56 -15.61 -10.10
N LEU A 51 3.23 -15.49 -10.14
CA LEU A 51 2.34 -16.17 -9.19
C LEU A 51 2.41 -17.70 -9.31
N SER A 52 2.65 -18.22 -10.51
CA SER A 52 2.87 -19.65 -10.78
C SER A 52 4.27 -20.15 -10.36
N GLY A 53 5.15 -19.27 -9.89
CA GLY A 53 6.47 -19.62 -9.36
C GLY A 53 7.65 -19.35 -10.30
N GLU A 54 7.40 -18.81 -11.49
CA GLU A 54 8.49 -18.47 -12.41
C GLU A 54 9.23 -17.21 -11.97
N ARG A 55 10.56 -17.24 -12.03
CA ARG A 55 11.41 -16.09 -11.71
C ARG A 55 11.81 -15.39 -13.00
N LEU A 56 11.34 -14.15 -13.18
CA LEU A 56 11.59 -13.33 -14.38
C LEU A 56 12.39 -12.05 -14.04
N PRO A 57 13.63 -12.17 -13.52
CA PRO A 57 14.41 -11.00 -13.11
C PRO A 57 14.73 -10.07 -14.29
N GLY A 58 14.83 -10.60 -15.50
CA GLY A 58 15.11 -9.83 -16.72
C GLY A 58 14.02 -8.82 -17.09
N LEU A 59 12.79 -8.99 -16.57
CA LEU A 59 11.66 -8.11 -16.87
C LEU A 59 11.55 -6.92 -15.91
N LEU A 60 12.19 -6.97 -14.73
CA LEU A 60 12.08 -5.92 -13.72
C LEU A 60 12.47 -4.55 -14.28
N MET A 61 13.67 -4.44 -14.85
CA MET A 61 14.17 -3.18 -15.39
C MET A 61 13.37 -2.74 -16.64
N THR A 62 12.91 -3.69 -17.45
CA THR A 62 12.03 -3.39 -18.59
C THR A 62 10.71 -2.77 -18.12
N ILE A 63 10.09 -3.31 -17.06
CA ILE A 63 8.85 -2.75 -16.49
C ILE A 63 9.10 -1.36 -15.91
N ILE A 64 10.18 -1.17 -15.16
CA ILE A 64 10.54 0.15 -14.58
C ILE A 64 10.76 1.19 -15.69
N ARG A 65 11.41 0.83 -16.79
CA ARG A 65 11.73 1.78 -17.85
C ARG A 65 10.56 2.09 -18.77
N PHE A 66 9.75 1.10 -19.13
CA PHE A 66 8.80 1.22 -20.24
C PHE A 66 7.32 1.15 -19.82
N VAL A 67 7.02 0.75 -18.58
CA VAL A 67 5.66 0.57 -18.10
C VAL A 67 5.36 1.47 -16.90
N LEU A 68 6.26 1.55 -15.93
CA LEU A 68 6.13 2.40 -14.74
C LEU A 68 5.85 3.90 -15.06
N PRO A 69 6.43 4.51 -16.10
CA PRO A 69 6.17 5.93 -16.40
C PRO A 69 4.78 6.20 -17.00
N LEU A 70 4.05 5.17 -17.42
CA LEU A 70 2.77 5.32 -18.09
C LEU A 70 1.69 5.81 -17.11
N GLN A 71 0.80 6.67 -17.62
CA GLN A 71 -0.27 7.29 -16.83
C GLN A 71 -1.60 6.54 -16.89
N ASP A 72 -1.67 5.44 -17.66
CA ASP A 72 -2.87 4.64 -17.78
C ASP A 72 -3.27 4.03 -16.43
N HIS A 73 -4.54 4.21 -16.05
CA HIS A 73 -5.05 3.77 -14.74
C HIS A 73 -5.06 2.25 -14.58
N THR A 74 -5.25 1.50 -15.67
CA THR A 74 -5.22 0.02 -15.65
C THR A 74 -3.80 -0.46 -15.41
N ILE A 75 -2.83 0.12 -16.12
CA ILE A 75 -1.40 -0.14 -15.91
C ILE A 75 -0.99 0.18 -14.48
N LYS A 76 -1.36 1.35 -13.93
CA LYS A 76 -1.03 1.70 -12.54
C LYS A 76 -1.57 0.67 -11.54
N LYS A 77 -2.81 0.20 -11.69
CA LYS A 77 -3.38 -0.85 -10.83
C LYS A 77 -2.63 -2.18 -10.96
N LEU A 78 -2.31 -2.60 -12.19
CA LEU A 78 -1.54 -3.82 -12.43
C LEU A 78 -0.12 -3.73 -11.85
N LEU A 79 0.51 -2.55 -11.94
CA LEU A 79 1.81 -2.30 -11.34
C LEU A 79 1.77 -2.48 -9.82
N LEU A 80 0.74 -1.96 -9.13
CA LEU A 80 0.60 -2.17 -7.68
C LEU A 80 0.51 -3.67 -7.31
N ILE A 81 -0.16 -4.48 -8.13
CA ILE A 81 -0.23 -5.95 -7.95
C ILE A 81 1.13 -6.59 -8.21
N PHE A 82 1.79 -6.21 -9.30
CA PHE A 82 3.13 -6.68 -9.66
C PHE A 82 4.13 -6.39 -8.54
N TRP A 83 4.11 -5.18 -7.98
CA TRP A 83 5.00 -4.80 -6.89
C TRP A 83 4.72 -5.53 -5.58
N GLU A 84 3.52 -6.07 -5.38
CA GLU A 84 3.20 -6.86 -4.18
C GLU A 84 3.93 -8.21 -4.20
N ILE A 85 4.04 -8.83 -5.38
CA ILE A 85 4.54 -10.20 -5.55
C ILE A 85 6.04 -10.28 -5.87
N VAL A 86 6.64 -9.20 -6.39
CA VAL A 86 8.04 -9.19 -6.79
C VAL A 86 8.96 -9.08 -5.56
N PRO A 87 10.01 -9.93 -5.47
CA PRO A 87 11.06 -9.81 -4.46
C PRO A 87 11.75 -8.44 -4.54
N LYS A 88 11.88 -7.75 -3.40
CA LYS A 88 12.50 -6.41 -3.31
C LYS A 88 13.94 -6.45 -2.84
N THR A 89 14.40 -7.61 -2.37
CA THR A 89 15.73 -7.81 -1.81
C THR A 89 16.56 -8.76 -2.67
N SER A 90 17.87 -8.56 -2.66
CA SER A 90 18.83 -9.51 -3.18
C SER A 90 18.88 -10.78 -2.32
N PRO A 91 19.52 -11.87 -2.79
CA PRO A 91 19.75 -13.06 -1.97
C PRO A 91 20.48 -12.80 -0.65
N ASP A 92 21.24 -11.69 -0.57
CA ASP A 92 21.96 -11.26 0.64
C ASP A 92 21.06 -10.45 1.61
N GLY A 93 19.78 -10.27 1.29
CA GLY A 93 18.81 -9.54 2.10
C GLY A 93 18.85 -8.02 1.95
N LYS A 94 19.68 -7.48 1.05
CA LYS A 94 19.77 -6.03 0.79
C LYS A 94 18.71 -5.58 -0.21
N LEU A 95 18.18 -4.38 -0.04
CA LEU A 95 17.23 -3.79 -0.98
C LEU A 95 17.85 -3.65 -2.38
N LEU A 96 17.10 -4.01 -3.42
CA LEU A 96 17.50 -3.86 -4.81
C LEU A 96 17.63 -2.38 -5.18
N GLN A 97 18.71 -2.01 -5.89
CA GLN A 97 18.97 -0.61 -6.27
C GLN A 97 17.89 -0.04 -7.18
N GLU A 98 17.26 -0.89 -8.00
CA GLU A 98 16.14 -0.56 -8.86
C GLU A 98 14.94 -0.01 -8.08
N MET A 99 14.79 -0.38 -6.80
CA MET A 99 13.69 0.07 -5.97
C MET A 99 13.74 1.57 -5.66
N ILE A 100 14.89 2.23 -5.85
CA ILE A 100 15.00 3.70 -5.76
C ILE A 100 14.07 4.36 -6.79
N LEU A 101 14.05 3.85 -8.02
CA LEU A 101 13.19 4.37 -9.10
C LEU A 101 11.71 4.10 -8.80
N VAL A 102 11.42 2.94 -8.22
CA VAL A 102 10.06 2.57 -7.82
C VAL A 102 9.57 3.46 -6.66
N CYS A 103 10.44 3.77 -5.70
CA CYS A 103 10.14 4.66 -4.60
C CYS A 103 9.80 6.08 -5.08
N ASP A 104 10.54 6.62 -6.05
CA ASP A 104 10.21 7.92 -6.65
C ASP A 104 8.84 7.89 -7.35
N ALA A 105 8.50 6.79 -8.03
CA ALA A 105 7.18 6.62 -8.63
C ALA A 105 6.06 6.58 -7.56
N TYR A 106 6.24 5.87 -6.44
CA TYR A 106 5.27 5.89 -5.34
C TYR A 106 5.09 7.29 -4.75
N ARG A 107 6.18 8.03 -4.56
CA ARG A 107 6.12 9.42 -4.08
C ARG A 107 5.29 10.30 -5.02
N LYS A 108 5.48 10.17 -6.33
CA LYS A 108 4.69 10.88 -7.35
C LYS A 108 3.22 10.46 -7.30
N ASP A 109 2.93 9.17 -7.13
CA ASP A 109 1.56 8.66 -7.05
C ASP A 109 0.82 9.11 -5.77
N LEU A 110 1.52 9.27 -4.65
CA LEU A 110 0.98 9.88 -3.42
C LEU A 110 0.64 11.38 -3.59
N GLN A 111 1.26 12.05 -4.56
CA GLN A 111 1.03 13.45 -4.88
C GLN A 111 0.15 13.63 -6.13
N HIS A 112 -0.36 12.55 -6.69
CA HIS A 112 -1.13 12.55 -7.94
C HIS A 112 -2.45 13.34 -7.81
N PRO A 113 -2.92 14.09 -8.81
CA PRO A 113 -4.17 14.85 -8.71
C PRO A 113 -5.41 13.98 -8.49
N ASN A 114 -5.40 12.74 -8.99
CA ASN A 114 -6.48 11.76 -8.82
C ASN A 114 -6.41 11.09 -7.42
N GLU A 115 -7.47 11.26 -6.64
CA GLU A 115 -7.63 10.72 -5.28
C GLU A 115 -7.61 9.19 -5.23
N PHE A 116 -8.07 8.52 -6.29
CA PHE A 116 -8.09 7.06 -6.36
C PHE A 116 -6.69 6.48 -6.51
N VAL A 117 -5.81 7.16 -7.26
CA VAL A 117 -4.39 6.79 -7.40
C VAL A 117 -3.68 6.94 -6.06
N ARG A 118 -3.88 8.07 -5.35
CA ARG A 118 -3.33 8.24 -4.00
C ARG A 118 -3.81 7.15 -3.05
N GLY A 119 -5.12 6.93 -2.99
CA GLY A 119 -5.69 5.94 -2.07
C GLY A 119 -5.33 4.49 -2.40
N SER A 120 -5.20 4.11 -3.67
CA SER A 120 -4.67 2.77 -4.02
C SER A 120 -3.21 2.61 -3.64
N THR A 121 -2.41 3.65 -3.82
CA THR A 121 -0.99 3.67 -3.41
C THR A 121 -0.87 3.54 -1.89
N LEU A 122 -1.63 4.32 -1.12
CA LEU A 122 -1.66 4.22 0.35
C LEU A 122 -2.02 2.81 0.85
N ARG A 123 -3.01 2.15 0.21
CA ARG A 123 -3.33 0.75 0.54
C ARG A 123 -2.21 -0.22 0.19
N PHE A 124 -1.54 -0.01 -0.93
CA PHE A 124 -0.39 -0.82 -1.32
C PHE A 124 0.76 -0.68 -0.31
N LEU A 125 1.05 0.54 0.17
CA LEU A 125 2.11 0.78 1.16
C LEU A 125 1.88 0.05 2.48
N CYS A 126 0.62 -0.23 2.85
CA CYS A 126 0.29 -1.05 4.02
C CYS A 126 0.82 -2.50 3.92
N LYS A 127 1.19 -2.96 2.72
CA LYS A 127 1.66 -4.32 2.45
C LYS A 127 3.18 -4.42 2.34
N LEU A 128 3.89 -3.29 2.30
CA LEU A 128 5.36 -3.28 2.22
C LEU A 128 5.96 -3.75 3.54
N LYS A 129 7.05 -4.53 3.43
CA LYS A 129 7.78 -5.08 4.57
C LYS A 129 9.17 -4.45 4.74
N GLU A 130 9.58 -3.64 3.77
CA GLU A 130 10.91 -3.05 3.69
C GLU A 130 10.87 -1.60 4.21
N PRO A 131 11.40 -1.31 5.42
CA PRO A 131 11.34 0.02 6.00
C PRO A 131 12.12 1.06 5.17
N GLU A 132 13.21 0.63 4.51
CA GLU A 132 14.02 1.46 3.61
C GLU A 132 13.20 2.06 2.44
N LEU A 133 12.11 1.42 2.03
CA LEU A 133 11.19 1.95 1.00
C LEU A 133 10.15 2.91 1.58
N LEU A 134 9.79 2.73 2.85
CA LEU A 134 8.74 3.52 3.49
C LEU A 134 9.27 4.84 4.04
N GLU A 135 10.48 4.84 4.60
CA GLU A 135 11.16 6.02 5.17
C GLU A 135 11.10 7.27 4.25
N PRO A 136 11.54 7.21 2.97
CA PRO A 136 11.47 8.37 2.08
C PRO A 136 10.05 8.80 1.71
N LEU A 137 9.05 7.94 1.91
CA LEU A 137 7.64 8.21 1.59
C LEU A 137 6.87 8.84 2.75
N MET A 138 7.38 8.75 3.99
CA MET A 138 6.69 9.23 5.18
C MET A 138 6.16 10.67 5.07
N PRO A 139 6.91 11.66 4.58
CA PRO A 139 6.39 13.02 4.43
C PRO A 139 5.19 13.10 3.47
N ALA A 140 5.20 12.32 2.38
CA ALA A 140 4.11 12.30 1.40
C ALA A 140 2.87 11.56 1.93
N ILE A 141 3.07 10.52 2.74
CA ILE A 141 2.00 9.79 3.42
C ILE A 141 1.33 10.71 4.44
N THR A 142 2.10 11.40 5.29
CA THR A 142 1.57 12.32 6.30
C THR A 142 0.82 13.49 5.66
N ALA A 143 1.34 14.07 4.57
CA ALA A 143 0.64 15.13 3.83
C ALA A 143 -0.73 14.68 3.28
N CYS A 144 -0.98 13.38 3.11
CA CYS A 144 -2.27 12.87 2.68
C CYS A 144 -3.36 12.97 3.76
N LEU A 145 -3.02 13.20 5.03
CA LEU A 145 -3.98 13.48 6.10
C LEU A 145 -4.73 14.80 5.91
N GLU A 146 -4.12 15.78 5.24
CA GLU A 146 -4.72 17.10 4.98
C GLU A 146 -5.42 17.17 3.62
N HIS A 147 -5.53 16.05 2.91
CA HIS A 147 -6.09 16.03 1.57
C HIS A 147 -7.60 16.35 1.57
N ARG A 148 -8.08 17.09 0.58
CA ARG A 148 -9.49 17.53 0.49
C ARG A 148 -10.52 16.39 0.51
N HIS A 149 -10.18 15.23 -0.07
CA HIS A 149 -11.07 14.07 -0.16
C HIS A 149 -10.87 13.08 1.00
N SER A 150 -11.95 12.75 1.70
CA SER A 150 -11.93 11.80 2.83
C SER A 150 -11.46 10.41 2.44
N TYR A 151 -11.69 9.99 1.19
CA TYR A 151 -11.14 8.74 0.66
C TYR A 151 -9.61 8.66 0.84
N VAL A 152 -8.88 9.74 0.56
CA VAL A 152 -7.41 9.77 0.71
C VAL A 152 -7.05 9.78 2.18
N ARG A 153 -7.66 10.65 2.98
CA ARG A 153 -7.37 10.78 4.41
C ARG A 153 -7.60 9.47 5.17
N ARG A 154 -8.72 8.79 4.92
CA ARG A 154 -9.01 7.47 5.50
C ARG A 154 -7.94 6.43 5.20
N ASN A 155 -7.44 6.38 3.97
CA ASN A 155 -6.37 5.45 3.58
C ASN A 155 -5.02 5.90 4.14
N ALA A 156 -4.80 7.20 4.35
CA ALA A 156 -3.58 7.73 4.96
C ALA A 156 -3.50 7.34 6.44
N VAL A 157 -4.59 7.47 7.19
CA VAL A 157 -4.69 6.98 8.57
C VAL A 157 -4.42 5.48 8.65
N LEU A 158 -4.99 4.68 7.72
CA LEU A 158 -4.74 3.24 7.67
C LEU A 158 -3.27 2.92 7.39
N ALA A 159 -2.64 3.64 6.46
CA ALA A 159 -1.23 3.48 6.14
C ALA A 159 -0.34 3.84 7.34
N ILE A 160 -0.58 4.99 7.97
CA ILE A 160 0.14 5.43 9.17
C ILE A 160 0.01 4.40 10.30
N PHE A 161 -1.21 3.91 10.56
CA PHE A 161 -1.44 2.89 11.57
C PHE A 161 -0.63 1.61 11.29
N THR A 162 -0.68 1.14 10.05
CA THR A 162 0.02 -0.10 9.66
C THR A 162 1.53 0.06 9.73
N ILE A 163 2.06 1.20 9.29
CA ILE A 163 3.49 1.53 9.34
C ILE A 163 3.94 1.65 10.80
N TYR A 164 3.23 2.40 11.64
CA TYR A 164 3.54 2.53 13.06
C TYR A 164 3.60 1.17 13.77
N ARG A 165 2.61 0.30 13.52
CA ARG A 165 2.56 -1.03 14.15
C ARG A 165 3.73 -1.93 13.76
N ASN A 166 4.22 -1.82 12.52
CA ASN A 166 5.28 -2.69 12.01
C ASN A 166 6.69 -2.07 12.13
N PHE A 167 6.77 -0.74 12.11
CA PHE A 167 7.99 0.07 12.01
C PHE A 167 7.85 1.37 12.82
N GLU A 168 7.63 1.25 14.13
CA GLU A 168 7.40 2.37 15.05
C GLU A 168 8.42 3.51 14.89
N PHE A 169 9.69 3.17 14.70
CA PHE A 169 10.79 4.11 14.53
C PHE A 169 10.67 5.04 13.30
N LEU A 170 9.86 4.69 12.30
CA LEU A 170 9.63 5.54 11.12
C LEU A 170 8.70 6.73 11.41
N ILE A 171 7.85 6.61 12.44
CA ILE A 171 6.90 7.65 12.84
C ILE A 171 6.56 7.53 14.33
N PRO A 172 7.53 7.80 15.23
CA PRO A 172 7.33 7.61 16.67
C PRO A 172 6.22 8.51 17.26
N ASP A 173 5.93 9.63 16.60
CA ASP A 173 4.90 10.61 16.96
C ASP A 173 3.52 10.31 16.33
N ALA A 174 3.32 9.15 15.71
CA ALA A 174 2.06 8.80 15.06
C ALA A 174 0.82 8.93 15.96
N PRO A 175 0.83 8.49 17.24
CA PRO A 175 -0.32 8.64 18.12
C PRO A 175 -0.69 10.11 18.35
N GLU A 176 0.30 11.00 18.47
CA GLU A 176 0.11 12.43 18.69
C GLU A 176 -0.45 13.11 17.45
N LEU A 177 0.15 12.80 16.29
CA LEU A 177 -0.30 13.27 14.98
C LEU A 177 -1.77 12.89 14.73
N ILE A 178 -2.14 11.64 15.00
CA ILE A 178 -3.48 11.12 14.72
C ILE A 178 -4.51 11.61 15.73
N ALA A 179 -4.13 11.82 16.99
CA ALA A 179 -4.98 12.49 17.98
C ALA A 179 -5.34 13.91 17.54
N LYS A 180 -4.34 14.71 17.14
CA LYS A 180 -4.57 16.06 16.62
C LYS A 180 -5.43 16.06 15.34
N TYR A 181 -5.18 15.11 14.44
CA TYR A 181 -6.00 14.95 13.24
C TYR A 181 -7.46 14.62 13.57
N LEU A 182 -7.70 13.76 14.55
CA LEU A 182 -9.03 13.31 14.96
C LEU A 182 -9.90 14.43 15.57
N GLU A 183 -9.29 15.44 16.19
CA GLU A 183 -10.00 16.61 16.73
C GLU A 183 -10.67 17.46 15.63
N GLY A 184 -10.05 17.55 14.45
CA GLY A 184 -10.52 18.37 13.33
C GLY A 184 -11.28 17.62 12.23
N GLU A 185 -11.33 16.28 12.28
CA GLU A 185 -11.93 15.48 11.22
C GLU A 185 -13.46 15.36 11.37
N GLN A 186 -14.17 15.53 10.25
CA GLN A 186 -15.63 15.51 10.21
C GLN A 186 -16.16 14.23 9.54
N ASP A 187 -15.38 13.61 8.66
CA ASP A 187 -15.77 12.38 7.97
C ASP A 187 -15.77 11.18 8.93
N MET A 188 -16.91 10.51 9.03
CA MET A 188 -17.13 9.41 9.98
C MET A 188 -16.21 8.21 9.73
N SER A 189 -15.86 7.94 8.47
CA SER A 189 -14.99 6.83 8.10
C SER A 189 -13.54 7.12 8.49
N CYS A 190 -13.11 8.37 8.34
CA CYS A 190 -11.81 8.85 8.78
C CYS A 190 -11.68 8.85 10.30
N ARG A 191 -12.68 9.41 11.01
CA ARG A 191 -12.74 9.40 12.48
C ARG A 191 -12.64 7.99 13.05
N ARG A 192 -13.39 7.05 12.46
CA ARG A 192 -13.34 5.64 12.84
C ARG A 192 -11.95 5.04 12.73
N ASN A 193 -11.24 5.27 11.62
CA ASN A 193 -9.89 4.74 11.46
C ASN A 193 -8.89 5.40 12.41
N ALA A 194 -9.01 6.70 12.65
CA ALA A 194 -8.12 7.43 13.55
C ALA A 194 -8.34 6.99 15.01
N PHE A 195 -9.60 6.89 15.44
CA PHE A 195 -9.95 6.37 16.76
C PHE A 195 -9.47 4.93 16.95
N LEU A 196 -9.67 4.05 15.95
CA LEU A 196 -9.19 2.67 16.00
C LEU A 196 -7.66 2.61 16.14
N MET A 197 -6.92 3.45 15.41
CA MET A 197 -5.47 3.52 15.57
C MET A 197 -5.09 3.94 17.00
N LEU A 198 -5.68 5.00 17.54
CA LEU A 198 -5.40 5.42 18.92
C LEU A 198 -5.73 4.33 19.93
N LEU A 199 -6.85 3.61 19.75
CA LEU A 199 -7.21 2.50 20.63
C LEU A 199 -6.12 1.42 20.72
N HIS A 200 -5.40 1.18 19.62
CA HIS A 200 -4.31 0.20 19.58
C HIS A 200 -2.93 0.78 19.95
N ALA A 201 -2.69 2.06 19.67
CA ALA A 201 -1.37 2.69 19.82
C ALA A 201 -1.22 3.47 21.14
N ASP A 202 -2.28 4.13 21.61
CA ASP A 202 -2.32 4.95 22.81
C ASP A 202 -3.76 5.03 23.37
N GLN A 203 -4.10 4.06 24.22
CA GLN A 203 -5.43 3.96 24.83
C GLN A 203 -5.77 5.18 25.68
N SER A 204 -4.80 5.80 26.34
CA SER A 204 -5.03 6.98 27.18
C SER A 204 -5.54 8.15 26.34
N ARG A 205 -4.96 8.38 25.15
CA ARG A 205 -5.47 9.41 24.21
C ARG A 205 -6.81 9.05 23.62
N ALA A 206 -7.05 7.78 23.29
CA ALA A 206 -8.35 7.34 22.81
C ALA A 206 -9.47 7.59 23.84
N LEU A 207 -9.21 7.28 25.12
CA LEU A 207 -10.13 7.53 26.23
C LEU A 207 -10.34 9.03 26.47
N ALA A 208 -9.28 9.84 26.43
CA ALA A 208 -9.40 11.28 26.57
C ALA A 208 -10.28 11.90 25.47
N TYR A 209 -10.11 11.45 24.22
CA TYR A 209 -10.97 11.86 23.11
C TYR A 209 -12.43 11.44 23.32
N LEU A 210 -12.67 10.18 23.70
CA LEU A 210 -14.02 9.66 23.94
C LEU A 210 -14.72 10.42 25.08
N ALA A 211 -14.02 10.71 26.17
CA ALA A 211 -14.54 11.50 27.28
C ALA A 211 -14.95 12.91 26.84
N ALA A 212 -14.18 13.54 25.95
CA ALA A 212 -14.49 14.88 25.43
C ALA A 212 -15.70 14.93 24.49
N CYS A 213 -16.08 13.79 23.88
CA CYS A 213 -17.19 13.73 22.91
C CYS A 213 -18.29 12.72 23.29
N LEU A 214 -18.36 12.33 24.56
CA LEU A 214 -19.27 11.28 25.06
C LEU A 214 -20.74 11.55 24.72
N ASP A 215 -21.18 12.80 24.89
CA ASP A 215 -22.56 13.22 24.60
C ASP A 215 -22.91 13.15 23.10
N GLN A 216 -21.90 13.16 22.22
CA GLN A 216 -22.09 13.11 20.77
C GLN A 216 -22.11 11.67 20.23
N VAL A 217 -21.70 10.68 21.02
CA VAL A 217 -21.63 9.26 20.61
C VAL A 217 -22.92 8.75 19.96
N PRO A 218 -24.14 9.07 20.46
CA PRO A 218 -25.39 8.63 19.82
C PRO A 218 -25.59 9.15 18.38
N SER A 219 -24.95 10.26 18.02
CA SER A 219 -24.99 10.82 16.67
C SER A 219 -23.90 10.26 15.75
N PHE A 220 -22.98 9.45 16.28
CA PHE A 220 -21.96 8.81 15.47
C PHE A 220 -22.55 7.70 14.60
N GLY A 221 -21.94 7.44 13.44
CA GLY A 221 -22.34 6.33 12.58
C GLY A 221 -22.03 4.99 13.25
N ASP A 222 -22.86 3.98 12.94
CA ASP A 222 -22.89 2.66 13.57
C ASP A 222 -21.51 2.00 13.68
N ILE A 223 -20.65 2.17 12.66
CA ILE A 223 -19.31 1.57 12.63
C ILE A 223 -18.40 2.18 13.70
N LEU A 224 -18.49 3.48 13.98
CA LEU A 224 -17.72 4.13 15.04
C LEU A 224 -18.28 3.76 16.42
N GLN A 225 -19.61 3.75 16.57
CA GLN A 225 -20.26 3.29 17.80
C GLN A 225 -19.85 1.86 18.16
N LEU A 226 -19.78 0.95 17.19
CA LEU A 226 -19.35 -0.42 17.41
C LEU A 226 -17.92 -0.51 17.96
N VAL A 227 -16.99 0.30 17.45
CA VAL A 227 -15.60 0.35 17.96
C VAL A 227 -15.55 0.89 19.39
N ILE A 228 -16.39 1.88 19.71
CA ILE A 228 -16.50 2.42 21.08
C ILE A 228 -17.07 1.37 22.04
N VAL A 229 -18.09 0.63 21.61
CA VAL A 229 -18.66 -0.48 22.40
C VAL A 229 -17.58 -1.54 22.65
N GLU A 230 -16.80 -1.94 21.64
CA GLU A 230 -15.70 -2.89 21.82
C GLU A 230 -14.68 -2.44 22.88
N LEU A 231 -14.41 -1.13 22.96
CA LEU A 231 -13.55 -0.55 24.00
C LEU A 231 -14.19 -0.65 25.40
N ILE A 232 -15.48 -0.37 25.56
CA ILE A 232 -16.16 -0.38 26.88
C ILE A 232 -16.28 -1.80 27.44
N TYR A 233 -16.41 -2.80 26.57
CA TYR A 233 -16.57 -4.20 26.96
C TYR A 233 -15.24 -4.96 27.16
N LYS A 234 -14.10 -4.35 26.81
CA LYS A 234 -12.75 -4.89 27.07
C LYS A 234 -12.21 -4.36 28.39
#